data_AF-A0A255SQ81-F1
#
_entry.id   AF-A0A255SQ81-F1
#
_cell.length_a   1.000
_cell.length_b   1.000
_cell.length_c   1.000
_cell.angle_alpha   90.00
_cell.angle_beta   90.00
_cell.angle_gamma   90.00
#
_symmetry.space_group_name_H-M   'P 1'
#
loop_
_entity.id
_entity.type
_entity.pdbx_description
1 polymer ?
#
loop_
_entity_poly.entity_id
_entity_poly.type
_entity_poly.pdbx_seq_one_letter_code
_entity_poly.pdbx_strand_id
1 'polypeptide(L)'
;MEEKKQRPILTANCCHCGFTNKFSMPEKAGIVRLKCQNPGCGKDFGVKIEEKVISMGNPSSQNENSTKKEEPLPVVTDVVYKGKTDSSRSMAHLSQERGFFRSPIFHALSLGENTIGRKDNSKSSAIMIDGDATISRRSISITVTESQGGYEYLFTLLEKPKNPVIVNGREYTAPPASFVIFPGAKIMLGKTKLTLTY
;
A
#
# COMPACT_ATOMS: atom_id res chain seq x y z
N MET A 1 1.29 -13.41 -43.60
CA MET A 1 0.80 -13.99 -42.34
C MET A 1 1.40 -13.17 -41.22
N GLU A 2 0.60 -12.36 -40.52
CA GLU A 2 1.07 -11.52 -39.41
C GLU A 2 1.40 -12.40 -38.20
N GLU A 3 2.69 -12.51 -37.87
CA GLU A 3 3.16 -13.07 -36.61
C GLU A 3 2.61 -12.23 -35.45
N LYS A 4 1.65 -12.77 -34.71
CA LYS A 4 1.22 -12.21 -33.43
C LYS A 4 2.37 -12.31 -32.42
N LYS A 5 3.24 -11.29 -32.39
CA LYS A 5 4.25 -11.09 -31.34
C LYS A 5 3.57 -11.21 -29.97
N GLN A 6 3.86 -12.28 -29.23
CA GLN A 6 3.37 -12.48 -27.87
C GLN A 6 3.93 -11.36 -26.98
N ARG A 7 3.05 -10.46 -26.54
CA ARG A 7 3.43 -9.34 -25.66
C ARG A 7 3.79 -9.89 -24.28
N PRO A 8 4.81 -9.36 -23.61
CA PRO A 8 5.17 -9.80 -22.28
C PRO A 8 4.00 -9.62 -21.31
N ILE A 9 3.83 -10.59 -20.41
CA ILE A 9 2.83 -10.55 -19.35
C ILE A 9 3.44 -9.80 -18.16
N LEU A 10 2.82 -8.70 -17.76
CA LEU A 10 3.15 -7.96 -16.55
C LEU A 10 2.28 -8.45 -15.37
N THR A 11 2.82 -8.26 -14.17
CA THR A 11 2.11 -8.48 -12.91
C THR A 11 1.92 -7.16 -12.17
N ALA A 12 0.73 -6.93 -11.63
CA ALA A 12 0.47 -5.81 -10.75
C ALA A 12 -0.45 -6.21 -9.60
N ASN A 13 -0.10 -5.79 -8.40
CA ASN A 13 -0.91 -6.03 -7.22
C ASN A 13 -2.08 -5.04 -7.18
N CYS A 14 -3.29 -5.55 -6.95
CA CYS A 14 -4.46 -4.72 -6.79
C CYS A 14 -4.30 -3.84 -5.54
N CYS A 15 -4.44 -2.52 -5.70
CA CYS A 15 -4.38 -1.57 -4.58
C CYS A 15 -5.48 -1.76 -3.53
N HIS A 16 -6.57 -2.47 -3.88
CA HIS A 16 -7.72 -2.68 -2.99
C HIS A 16 -7.63 -3.97 -2.15
N CYS A 17 -6.99 -5.02 -2.65
CA CYS A 17 -6.99 -6.34 -2.00
C CYS A 17 -5.63 -7.05 -1.99
N GLY A 18 -4.61 -6.47 -2.62
CA GLY A 18 -3.27 -7.07 -2.70
C GLY A 18 -3.15 -8.31 -3.61
N PHE A 19 -4.22 -8.69 -4.32
CA PHE A 19 -4.17 -9.79 -5.28
C PHE A 19 -3.30 -9.42 -6.49
N THR A 20 -2.42 -10.33 -6.90
CA THR A 20 -1.55 -10.14 -8.07
C THR A 20 -2.31 -10.44 -9.34
N ASN A 21 -2.58 -9.41 -10.13
CA ASN A 21 -3.23 -9.53 -11.43
C ASN A 21 -2.19 -9.63 -12.53
N LYS A 22 -2.41 -10.54 -13.46
CA LYS A 22 -1.59 -10.69 -14.66
C LYS A 22 -2.28 -10.00 -15.83
N PHE A 23 -1.55 -9.20 -16.58
CA PHE A 23 -2.09 -8.48 -17.73
C PHE A 23 -1.02 -8.31 -18.81
N SER A 24 -1.43 -8.25 -20.07
CA SER A 24 -0.50 -8.08 -21.19
C SER A 24 0.02 -6.64 -21.25
N MET A 25 1.31 -6.49 -21.58
CA MET A 25 1.93 -5.19 -21.82
C MET A 25 1.14 -4.37 -22.86
N PRO A 26 0.73 -3.13 -22.54
CA PRO A 26 0.04 -2.25 -23.50
C PRO A 26 1.01 -1.75 -24.59
N GLU A 27 0.45 -1.28 -25.71
CA GLU A 27 1.25 -0.72 -26.83
C GLU A 27 1.82 0.66 -26.54
N LYS A 28 1.22 1.39 -25.61
CA LYS A 28 1.60 2.75 -25.24
C LYS A 28 1.89 2.82 -23.75
N ALA A 29 2.95 3.53 -23.40
CA ALA A 29 3.18 3.95 -22.04
C ALA A 29 2.02 4.83 -21.56
N GLY A 30 1.71 4.73 -20.28
CA GLY A 30 0.54 5.39 -19.70
C GLY A 30 -0.06 4.60 -18.56
N ILE A 31 -1.21 5.07 -18.09
CA ILE A 31 -1.94 4.44 -16.98
C ILE A 31 -2.91 3.41 -17.57
N VAL A 32 -2.63 2.13 -17.35
CA VAL A 32 -3.54 1.04 -17.71
C VAL A 32 -4.51 0.78 -16.58
N ARG A 33 -5.80 0.70 -16.92
CA ARG A 33 -6.86 0.34 -15.96
C ARG A 33 -7.11 -1.16 -16.02
N LEU A 34 -6.98 -1.80 -14.87
CA LEU A 34 -7.18 -3.23 -14.70
C LEU A 34 -8.30 -3.48 -13.71
N LYS A 35 -9.16 -4.43 -14.03
CA LYS A 35 -10.13 -4.97 -13.09
C LYS A 35 -9.47 -6.06 -12.27
N CYS A 36 -9.61 -6.02 -10.95
CA CYS A 36 -9.07 -7.07 -10.10
C CYS A 36 -9.75 -8.42 -10.39
N GLN A 37 -8.94 -9.44 -10.69
CA GLN A 37 -9.34 -10.82 -10.97
C GLN A 37 -9.72 -11.60 -9.70
N ASN A 38 -9.50 -11.04 -8.51
CA ASN A 38 -10.00 -11.64 -7.27
C ASN A 38 -11.53 -11.50 -7.21
N PRO A 39 -12.30 -12.61 -7.16
CA PRO A 39 -13.77 -12.58 -7.10
C PRO A 39 -14.31 -11.80 -5.90
N GLY A 40 -13.54 -11.75 -4.80
CA GLY A 40 -13.89 -10.99 -3.60
C GLY A 40 -13.58 -9.48 -3.67
N CYS A 41 -12.91 -9.01 -4.73
CA CYS A 41 -12.56 -7.60 -4.91
C CYS A 41 -13.31 -6.96 -6.08
N GLY A 42 -13.05 -7.42 -7.31
CA GLY A 42 -13.69 -6.92 -8.53
C GLY A 42 -13.50 -5.43 -8.86
N LYS A 43 -12.72 -4.68 -8.07
CA LYS A 43 -12.52 -3.23 -8.23
C LYS A 43 -11.47 -2.92 -9.30
N ASP A 44 -11.66 -1.78 -9.96
CA ASP A 44 -10.71 -1.24 -10.92
C ASP A 44 -9.53 -0.56 -10.21
N PHE A 45 -8.33 -0.74 -10.75
CA PHE A 45 -7.11 -0.09 -10.29
C PHE A 45 -6.22 0.30 -11.48
N GLY A 46 -5.46 1.39 -11.32
CA GLY A 46 -4.56 1.91 -12.35
C GLY A 46 -3.13 1.44 -12.11
N VAL A 47 -2.44 1.03 -13.17
CA VAL A 47 -1.01 0.72 -13.18
C VAL A 47 -0.33 1.69 -14.12
N LYS A 48 0.60 2.50 -13.61
CA LYS A 48 1.41 3.40 -14.43
C LYS A 48 2.54 2.58 -15.06
N ILE A 49 2.62 2.61 -16.39
CA ILE A 49 3.66 1.93 -17.16
C ILE A 49 4.51 3.01 -17.82
N GLU A 50 5.76 3.08 -17.40
CA GLU A 50 6.74 4.02 -17.94
C GLU A 50 7.40 3.44 -19.20
N GLU A 51 7.79 4.30 -20.13
CA GLU A 51 8.42 3.91 -21.40
C GLU A 51 9.68 3.06 -21.22
N LYS A 52 10.40 3.21 -20.10
CA LYS A 52 11.59 2.40 -19.76
C LYS A 52 11.30 0.89 -19.60
N VAL A 53 10.05 0.49 -19.35
CA VAL A 53 9.65 -0.93 -19.27
C VAL A 53 9.35 -1.50 -20.66
N ILE A 54 9.03 -0.66 -21.65
CA ILE A 54 8.71 -1.05 -23.03
C ILE A 54 9.97 -1.44 -23.80
N SER A 55 11.14 -0.88 -23.42
CA SER A 55 12.43 -1.16 -24.06
C SER A 55 13.09 -2.48 -23.65
N MET A 56 12.59 -3.18 -22.61
CA MET A 56 13.19 -4.42 -22.08
C MET A 56 12.45 -5.69 -22.52
N GLY A 57 11.96 -5.71 -23.76
CA GLY A 57 11.49 -6.92 -24.42
C GLY A 57 12.64 -7.77 -24.94
N ASN A 58 13.45 -8.39 -24.06
CA ASN A 58 14.09 -9.67 -24.34
C ASN A 58 14.74 -10.27 -23.07
N PRO A 59 14.38 -11.50 -22.66
CA PRO A 59 15.12 -12.25 -21.66
C PRO A 59 16.26 -13.00 -22.36
N SER A 60 17.48 -12.87 -21.85
CA SER A 60 18.56 -13.79 -22.19
C SER A 60 19.36 -14.10 -20.94
N SER A 61 19.00 -15.23 -20.36
CA SER A 61 19.85 -16.26 -19.78
C SER A 61 21.00 -15.85 -18.86
N GLN A 62 20.82 -16.28 -17.61
CA GLN A 62 21.79 -16.64 -16.58
C GLN A 62 23.26 -16.79 -17.05
N ASN A 63 24.17 -16.22 -16.26
CA ASN A 63 25.24 -17.03 -15.69
C ASN A 63 25.69 -16.47 -14.34
N GLU A 64 25.79 -17.38 -13.38
CA GLU A 64 26.23 -17.18 -12.02
C GLU A 64 27.72 -16.86 -11.97
N ASN A 65 28.12 -15.82 -11.24
CA ASN A 65 29.27 -15.92 -10.35
C ASN A 65 29.30 -14.82 -9.28
N SER A 66 29.55 -15.26 -8.06
CA SER A 66 29.61 -14.53 -6.80
C SER A 66 30.41 -13.24 -6.83
N THR A 67 29.93 -12.21 -6.11
CA THR A 67 30.64 -11.48 -5.04
C THR A 67 29.95 -10.13 -4.73
N LYS A 68 29.32 -10.03 -3.55
CA LYS A 68 29.34 -8.86 -2.63
C LYS A 68 28.92 -7.47 -3.17
N LYS A 69 27.61 -7.16 -3.09
CA LYS A 69 27.03 -5.85 -2.72
C LYS A 69 25.50 -5.95 -2.85
N GLU A 70 24.76 -5.95 -1.75
CA GLU A 70 23.29 -5.91 -1.80
C GLU A 70 22.77 -4.52 -1.40
N GLU A 71 22.45 -3.73 -2.42
CA GLU A 71 21.45 -2.66 -2.44
C GLU A 71 21.12 -2.37 -3.92
N PRO A 72 19.89 -1.96 -4.28
CA PRO A 72 18.63 -2.71 -4.18
C PRO A 72 18.01 -2.98 -5.58
N LEU A 73 17.16 -4.01 -5.69
CA LEU A 73 16.38 -4.28 -6.91
C LEU A 73 15.38 -3.12 -7.19
N PRO A 74 15.21 -2.68 -8.45
CA PRO A 74 14.32 -1.57 -8.78
C PRO A 74 12.86 -2.02 -8.67
N VAL A 75 12.24 -1.74 -7.52
CA VAL A 75 10.80 -1.84 -7.34
C VAL A 75 10.16 -0.59 -7.93
N VAL A 76 9.62 -0.70 -9.15
CA VAL A 76 8.77 0.34 -9.75
C VAL A 76 7.35 0.09 -9.27
N THR A 77 6.87 0.88 -8.30
CA THR A 77 5.43 0.96 -8.00
C THR A 77 5.01 2.38 -7.60
N ASP A 78 5.23 3.35 -8.46
CA ASP A 78 4.49 4.62 -8.40
C ASP A 78 3.05 4.37 -8.90
N VAL A 79 2.21 3.93 -7.97
CA VAL A 79 0.77 3.74 -8.20
C VAL A 79 0.09 5.09 -8.05
N VAL A 80 -0.16 5.77 -9.17
CA VAL A 80 -0.94 7.01 -9.21
C VAL A 80 -2.43 6.68 -9.29
N TYR A 81 -3.20 7.01 -8.26
CA TYR A 81 -4.67 7.06 -8.35
C TYR A 81 -5.09 8.45 -8.83
N LYS A 82 -5.89 8.53 -9.91
CA LYS A 82 -6.78 9.67 -10.17
C LYS A 82 -8.22 9.18 -10.02
N GLY A 83 -8.78 9.39 -8.83
CA GLY A 83 -10.22 9.36 -8.62
C GLY A 83 -10.88 10.56 -9.31
N LYS A 84 -12.15 10.41 -9.68
CA LYS A 84 -12.94 11.44 -10.39
C LYS A 84 -12.89 12.79 -9.66
N THR A 85 -12.74 13.84 -10.44
CA THR A 85 -12.73 15.24 -10.01
C THR A 85 -14.07 15.64 -9.40
N ASP A 86 -14.05 16.00 -8.12
CA ASP A 86 -14.72 17.20 -7.62
C ASP A 86 -13.89 17.75 -6.46
N SER A 87 -13.87 19.08 -6.35
CA SER A 87 -12.88 19.89 -5.64
C SER A 87 -12.71 19.55 -4.15
N SER A 88 -11.70 18.75 -3.84
CA SER A 88 -10.82 18.89 -2.66
C SER A 88 -9.69 17.86 -2.80
N ARG A 89 -8.42 18.28 -2.69
CA ARG A 89 -7.32 17.36 -2.39
C ARG A 89 -7.54 16.86 -0.96
N SER A 90 -8.54 16.02 -0.74
CA SER A 90 -8.86 15.53 0.60
C SER A 90 -7.83 14.48 0.97
N MET A 91 -7.01 14.79 1.97
CA MET A 91 -6.13 13.82 2.59
C MET A 91 -6.98 12.76 3.29
N ALA A 92 -6.54 11.51 3.19
CA ALA A 92 -7.18 10.41 3.87
C ALA A 92 -6.97 10.53 5.37
N HIS A 93 -7.92 9.99 6.12
CA HIS A 93 -7.90 9.88 7.55
C HIS A 93 -8.10 8.41 7.94
N LEU A 94 -7.69 8.05 9.16
CA LEU A 94 -7.90 6.71 9.69
C LEU A 94 -9.24 6.63 10.41
N SER A 95 -10.15 5.81 9.89
CA SER A 95 -11.39 5.45 10.56
C SER A 95 -11.17 4.25 11.47
N GLN A 96 -11.34 4.44 12.78
CA GLN A 96 -11.29 3.41 13.81
C GLN A 96 -12.69 2.88 14.11
N GLU A 97 -12.92 1.60 13.85
CA GLU A 97 -14.19 0.94 14.20
C GLU A 97 -14.33 0.77 15.72
N ARG A 98 -15.55 0.99 16.26
CA ARG A 98 -15.83 0.90 17.70
C ARG A 98 -17.00 -0.04 18.03
N GLY A 99 -16.89 -1.30 17.66
CA GLY A 99 -17.93 -2.30 17.97
C GLY A 99 -19.30 -1.94 17.37
N PHE A 100 -20.34 -2.69 17.74
CA PHE A 100 -21.61 -2.69 17.00
C PHE A 100 -22.49 -1.44 17.21
N PHE A 101 -22.33 -0.72 18.31
CA PHE A 101 -23.23 0.39 18.69
C PHE A 101 -22.54 1.75 18.81
N ARG A 102 -21.24 1.87 18.51
CA ARG A 102 -20.53 3.15 18.59
C ARG A 102 -20.11 3.61 17.21
N SER A 103 -20.22 4.92 16.99
CA SER A 103 -19.69 5.55 15.80
C SER A 103 -18.17 5.36 15.71
N PRO A 104 -17.61 5.25 14.50
CA PRO A 104 -16.18 5.22 14.32
C PRO A 104 -15.55 6.52 14.82
N ILE A 105 -14.29 6.43 15.26
CA ILE A 105 -13.45 7.61 15.53
C ILE A 105 -12.60 7.86 14.29
N PHE A 106 -12.53 9.11 13.86
CA PHE A 106 -11.68 9.51 12.74
C PHE A 106 -10.43 10.21 13.26
N HIS A 107 -9.27 9.76 12.79
CA HIS A 107 -7.97 10.35 13.10
C HIS A 107 -7.41 10.99 11.84
N ALA A 108 -7.31 12.32 11.84
CA ALA A 108 -6.69 13.03 10.73
C ALA A 108 -5.21 12.65 10.61
N LEU A 109 -4.75 12.44 9.38
CA LEU A 109 -3.32 12.36 9.10
C LEU A 109 -2.77 13.78 8.87
N SER A 110 -1.47 13.96 9.04
CA SER A 110 -0.74 15.16 8.64
C SER A 110 0.35 14.81 7.63
N LEU A 111 0.85 15.79 6.88
CA LEU A 111 2.04 15.61 6.05
C LEU A 111 3.23 15.15 6.90
N GLY A 112 4.06 14.28 6.35
CA GLY A 112 5.16 13.66 7.08
C GLY A 112 4.74 12.44 7.89
N GLU A 113 5.45 12.17 8.98
CA GLU A 113 5.33 10.92 9.73
C GLU A 113 4.14 10.95 10.73
N ASN A 114 3.20 10.04 10.56
CA ASN A 114 2.10 9.81 11.52
C ASN A 114 2.33 8.50 12.25
N THR A 115 2.85 8.58 13.47
CA THR A 115 3.04 7.40 14.31
C THR A 115 1.72 6.97 14.96
N ILE A 116 1.42 5.67 14.92
CA ILE A 116 0.22 5.09 15.52
C ILE A 116 0.60 4.02 16.53
N GLY A 117 -0.01 4.11 17.71
CA GLY A 117 0.26 3.18 18.78
C GLY A 117 -0.76 3.25 19.90
N ARG A 118 -0.61 2.33 20.85
CA ARG A 118 -1.40 2.34 22.08
C ARG A 118 -1.16 3.62 22.86
N LYS A 119 -2.22 4.25 23.38
CA LYS A 119 -2.13 5.37 24.31
C LYS A 119 -1.28 4.98 25.52
N ASP A 120 -0.24 5.77 25.78
CA ASP A 120 0.67 5.63 26.91
C ASP A 120 1.20 7.02 27.27
N ASN A 121 1.20 7.34 28.57
CA ASN A 121 1.71 8.62 29.07
C ASN A 121 3.23 8.73 28.96
N SER A 122 3.94 7.59 28.79
CA SER A 122 5.41 7.55 28.70
C SER A 122 5.97 7.58 27.28
N LYS A 123 5.17 7.16 26.28
CA LYS A 123 5.55 7.11 24.86
C LYS A 123 4.37 7.56 24.00
N SER A 124 4.27 8.86 23.75
CA SER A 124 3.21 9.43 22.91
C SER A 124 3.46 9.10 21.43
N SER A 125 2.42 8.60 20.76
CA SER A 125 2.34 8.53 19.31
C SER A 125 1.48 9.70 18.80
N ALA A 126 1.63 10.10 17.53
CA ALA A 126 0.80 11.15 16.94
C ALA A 126 -0.69 10.78 17.01
N ILE A 127 -1.01 9.51 16.72
CA ILE A 127 -2.34 8.94 16.86
C ILE A 127 -2.30 7.87 17.96
N MET A 128 -2.98 8.18 19.07
CA MET A 128 -3.03 7.32 20.24
C MET A 128 -4.35 6.56 20.30
N ILE A 129 -4.26 5.24 20.21
CA ILE A 129 -5.42 4.35 20.34
C ILE A 129 -5.63 4.00 21.81
N ASP A 130 -6.76 4.41 22.36
CA ASP A 130 -7.17 4.11 23.73
C ASP A 130 -8.02 2.83 23.82
N GLY A 131 -7.91 2.11 24.93
CA GLY A 131 -8.74 0.95 25.24
C GLY A 131 -8.30 -0.39 24.61
N ASP A 132 -7.16 -0.45 23.92
CA ASP A 132 -6.62 -1.70 23.38
C ASP A 132 -5.19 -1.97 23.87
N ALA A 133 -5.09 -2.77 24.93
CA ALA A 133 -3.82 -3.18 25.54
C ALA A 133 -2.97 -4.10 24.65
N THR A 134 -3.56 -4.67 23.60
CA THR A 134 -2.88 -5.60 22.69
C THR A 134 -2.06 -4.90 21.61
N ILE A 135 -2.22 -3.57 21.48
CA ILE A 135 -1.44 -2.76 20.55
C ILE A 135 -0.07 -2.41 21.16
N SER A 136 0.97 -2.43 20.33
CA SER A 136 2.28 -1.90 20.68
C SER A 136 2.25 -0.38 20.87
N ARG A 137 3.05 0.15 21.80
CA ARG A 137 3.10 1.60 22.10
C ARG A 137 3.53 2.44 20.91
N ARG A 138 4.37 1.88 20.04
CA ARG A 138 4.76 2.40 18.73
C ARG A 138 4.61 1.26 17.73
N SER A 139 3.41 1.08 17.18
CA SER A 139 3.12 -0.09 16.36
C SER A 139 3.56 0.15 14.93
N ILE A 140 3.01 1.19 14.31
CA ILE A 140 3.19 1.49 12.89
C ILE A 140 3.40 2.99 12.70
N SER A 141 3.83 3.34 11.49
CA SER A 141 3.88 4.70 11.01
C SER A 141 3.24 4.78 9.63
N ILE A 142 2.53 5.87 9.36
CA ILE A 142 2.05 6.21 8.02
C ILE A 142 2.68 7.54 7.65
N THR A 143 3.63 7.50 6.72
CA THR A 143 4.24 8.71 6.16
C THR A 143 3.39 9.21 5.01
N VAL A 144 2.93 10.45 5.10
CA VAL A 144 2.15 11.10 4.04
C VAL A 144 3.04 12.05 3.26
N THR A 145 3.11 11.85 1.95
CA THR A 145 3.83 12.72 1.02
C THR A 145 2.85 13.35 0.03
N GLU A 146 2.98 14.66 -0.20
CA GLU A 146 2.23 15.33 -1.26
C GLU A 146 2.94 15.13 -2.60
N SER A 147 2.21 14.60 -3.57
CA SER A 147 2.63 14.42 -4.96
C SER A 147 1.76 15.29 -5.86
N GLN A 148 2.19 15.52 -7.10
CA GLN A 148 1.50 16.41 -8.07
C GLN A 148 0.01 16.09 -8.29
N GLY A 149 -0.42 14.87 -7.97
CA GLY A 149 -1.79 14.38 -8.13
C GLY A 149 -2.57 14.07 -6.83
N GLY A 150 -2.01 14.30 -5.64
CA GLY A 150 -2.67 13.97 -4.37
C GLY A 150 -1.68 13.60 -3.26
N TYR A 151 -2.08 12.70 -2.37
CA TYR A 151 -1.26 12.23 -1.27
C TYR A 151 -0.93 10.74 -1.42
N GLU A 152 0.32 10.39 -1.11
CA GLU A 152 0.80 9.02 -1.01
C GLU A 152 0.96 8.63 0.46
N TYR A 153 0.69 7.36 0.78
CA TYR A 153 0.68 6.85 2.14
C TYR A 153 1.63 5.66 2.24
N LEU A 154 2.82 5.89 2.78
CA LEU A 154 3.80 4.84 3.05
C LEU A 154 3.55 4.26 4.44
N PHE A 155 3.14 2.99 4.50
CA PHE A 155 3.05 2.25 5.74
C PHE A 155 4.42 1.72 6.14
N THR A 156 4.75 1.81 7.42
CA THR A 156 5.99 1.25 8.01
C THR A 156 5.69 0.56 9.34
N LEU A 157 6.16 -0.67 9.50
CA LEU A 157 6.18 -1.37 10.80
C LEU A 157 7.40 -0.90 11.60
N LEU A 158 7.16 -0.25 12.75
CA LEU A 158 8.22 0.42 13.52
C LEU A 158 9.02 -0.51 14.43
N GLU A 159 8.33 -1.32 15.21
CA GLU A 159 8.92 -2.24 16.21
C GLU A 159 8.35 -3.64 16.01
N LYS A 160 9.06 -4.66 16.50
CA LYS A 160 8.52 -6.03 16.54
C LYS A 160 7.25 -6.03 17.41
N PRO A 161 6.06 -6.28 16.85
CA PRO A 161 4.85 -6.15 17.63
C PRO A 161 4.62 -7.43 18.46
N LYS A 162 4.03 -7.28 19.65
CA LYS A 162 3.63 -8.45 20.47
C LYS A 162 2.53 -9.26 19.81
N ASN A 163 1.63 -8.57 19.11
CA ASN A 163 0.57 -9.16 18.30
C ASN A 163 0.80 -8.78 16.84
N PRO A 164 0.64 -9.70 15.87
CA PRO A 164 0.84 -9.39 14.46
C PRO A 164 0.03 -8.16 14.02
N VAL A 165 0.64 -7.33 13.17
CA VAL A 165 -0.10 -6.28 12.46
C VAL A 165 -0.65 -6.89 11.17
N ILE A 166 -1.94 -6.71 10.91
CA ILE A 166 -2.57 -7.25 9.70
C ILE A 166 -2.90 -6.11 8.75
N VAL A 167 -2.42 -6.14 7.52
CA VAL A 167 -2.79 -5.17 6.48
C VAL A 167 -3.40 -5.90 5.30
N ASN A 168 -4.64 -5.55 4.95
CA ASN A 168 -5.43 -6.20 3.90
C ASN A 168 -5.45 -7.74 4.00
N GLY A 169 -5.46 -8.27 5.22
CA GLY A 169 -5.47 -9.71 5.50
C GLY A 169 -4.09 -10.39 5.55
N ARG A 170 -2.99 -9.68 5.29
CA ARG A 170 -1.63 -10.20 5.45
C ARG A 170 -1.03 -9.81 6.79
N GLU A 171 -0.40 -10.76 7.46
CA GLU A 171 0.28 -10.55 8.74
C GLU A 171 1.71 -10.05 8.57
N TYR A 172 2.10 -9.13 9.45
CA TYR A 172 3.43 -8.54 9.55
C TYR A 172 3.90 -8.65 11.01
N THR A 173 4.94 -9.45 11.23
CA THR A 173 5.41 -9.85 12.57
C THR A 173 6.84 -9.43 12.89
N ALA A 174 7.61 -8.96 11.90
CA ALA A 174 8.97 -8.48 12.08
C ALA A 174 9.28 -7.31 11.13
N PRO A 175 10.00 -6.27 11.60
CA PRO A 175 10.59 -5.26 10.73
C PRO A 175 11.84 -5.82 10.01
N PRO A 176 12.27 -5.21 8.89
CA PRO A 176 11.65 -4.07 8.21
C PRO A 176 10.48 -4.50 7.33
N ALA A 177 9.33 -3.84 7.47
CA ALA A 177 8.20 -3.97 6.55
C ALA A 177 7.67 -2.58 6.21
N SER A 178 7.89 -2.14 4.98
CA SER A 178 7.45 -0.84 4.47
C SER A 178 6.88 -0.98 3.06
N PHE A 179 5.69 -0.43 2.82
CA PHE A 179 5.02 -0.49 1.53
C PHE A 179 3.93 0.57 1.42
N VAL A 180 3.57 0.94 0.19
CA VAL A 180 2.51 1.92 -0.06
C VAL A 180 1.13 1.29 0.20
N ILE A 181 0.27 2.03 0.89
CA ILE A 181 -1.13 1.68 1.12
C ILE A 181 -2.03 2.73 0.46
N PHE A 182 -3.28 2.34 0.18
CA PHE A 182 -4.24 3.19 -0.51
C PHE A 182 -5.52 3.35 0.31
N PRO A 183 -6.29 4.42 0.11
CA PRO A 183 -7.62 4.53 0.70
C PRO A 183 -8.48 3.29 0.38
N GLY A 184 -9.09 2.73 1.42
CA GLY A 184 -9.71 1.42 1.46
C GLY A 184 -8.86 0.35 2.17
N ALA A 185 -7.58 0.61 2.45
CA ALA A 185 -6.71 -0.31 3.16
C ALA A 185 -7.22 -0.57 4.59
N LYS A 186 -7.32 -1.85 4.94
CA LYS A 186 -7.74 -2.32 6.27
C LYS A 186 -6.52 -2.72 7.07
N ILE A 187 -6.33 -2.09 8.21
CA ILE A 187 -5.20 -2.32 9.12
C ILE A 187 -5.78 -2.81 10.45
N MET A 188 -5.35 -3.97 10.92
CA MET A 188 -5.63 -4.42 12.28
C MET A 188 -4.36 -4.32 13.12
N LEU A 189 -4.50 -3.60 14.24
CA LEU A 189 -3.50 -3.48 15.28
C LEU A 189 -4.09 -4.10 16.53
N GLY A 190 -3.57 -5.25 16.98
CA GLY A 190 -4.17 -5.96 18.11
C GLY A 190 -5.64 -6.32 17.81
N LYS A 191 -6.58 -5.77 18.58
CA LYS A 191 -8.03 -5.93 18.36
C LYS A 191 -8.66 -4.73 17.65
N THR A 192 -7.89 -3.69 17.39
CA THR A 192 -8.37 -2.46 16.79
C THR A 192 -8.31 -2.54 15.26
N LYS A 193 -9.44 -2.22 14.63
CA LYS A 193 -9.58 -2.13 13.18
C LYS A 193 -9.55 -0.68 12.75
N LEU A 194 -8.62 -0.37 11.85
CA LEU A 194 -8.45 0.91 11.21
C LEU A 194 -8.67 0.74 9.71
N THR A 195 -9.36 1.68 9.09
CA THR A 195 -9.49 1.76 7.64
C THR A 195 -9.02 3.13 7.18
N LEU A 196 -8.11 3.18 6.20
CA LEU A 196 -7.73 4.42 5.56
C LEU A 196 -8.87 4.87 4.64
N THR A 197 -9.44 6.05 4.83
CA THR A 197 -10.59 6.55 4.04
C THR A 197 -10.45 8.03 3.74
N TYR A 198 -11.12 8.53 2.71
CA TYR A 198 -11.26 9.97 2.48
C TYR A 198 -12.31 10.57 3.41
#